data_AF-A0A537DAA1-F1
#
_entry.id   AF-A0A537DAA1-F1
#
_cell.length_a   1.000
_cell.length_b   1.000
_cell.length_c   1.000
_cell.angle_alpha   90.00
_cell.angle_beta   90.00
_cell.angle_gamma   90.00
#
_symmetry.space_group_name_H-M   'P 1'
#
loop_
_entity.id
_entity.type
_entity.pdbx_description
1 polymer ?
#
loop_
_entity_poly.entity_id
_entity_poly.type
_entity_poly.pdbx_seq_one_letter_code
_entity_poly.pdbx_strand_id
1 'polypeptide(L)'
;MSFRQKRSRQGFGQAKRNKIRYPDFQAIRINRKVVALTSNDHIYTRDDEQRIRRLLSNVRKIANNEEPLESIIHKTSRLIFGIAGGQHFHEGNKRTALAVAELFLKFNGYTMSMNDKALLDVVYKASIGQACFK
;
A
#
# COMPACT_ATOMS: atom_id res chain seq x y z
N MET A 1 -13.59 4.88 -59.20
CA MET A 1 -14.13 4.77 -57.83
C MET A 1 -12.98 4.79 -56.85
N SER A 2 -12.79 5.87 -56.10
CA SER A 2 -11.65 6.09 -55.19
C SER A 2 -12.10 5.96 -53.74
N PHE A 3 -11.60 4.93 -53.05
CA PHE A 3 -11.90 4.69 -51.63
C PHE A 3 -10.93 5.50 -50.76
N ARG A 4 -11.38 6.67 -50.31
CA ARG A 4 -10.67 7.49 -49.30
C ARG A 4 -10.96 6.94 -47.91
N GLN A 5 -10.10 6.06 -47.40
CA GLN A 5 -10.13 5.65 -45.99
C GLN A 5 -9.81 6.85 -45.08
N LYS A 6 -10.83 7.37 -44.40
CA LYS A 6 -10.65 8.28 -43.26
C LYS A 6 -9.98 7.51 -42.12
N ARG A 7 -8.67 7.68 -41.96
CA ARG A 7 -7.99 7.32 -40.70
C ARG A 7 -8.47 8.29 -39.62
N SER A 8 -9.46 7.87 -38.84
CA SER A 8 -9.80 8.52 -37.58
C SER A 8 -8.64 8.31 -36.61
N ARG A 9 -7.73 9.29 -36.54
CA ARG A 9 -6.81 9.43 -35.41
C ARG A 9 -7.67 9.78 -34.18
N GLN A 10 -8.21 8.76 -33.51
CA GLN A 10 -8.65 8.91 -32.13
C GLN A 10 -7.37 9.16 -31.33
N GLY A 11 -7.10 10.44 -31.06
CA GLY A 11 -6.08 10.83 -30.11
C GLY A 11 -6.49 10.23 -28.77
N PHE A 12 -5.68 9.28 -28.27
CA PHE A 12 -5.69 8.95 -26.86
C PHE A 12 -5.41 10.25 -26.12
N GLY A 13 -6.45 10.82 -25.51
CA GLY A 13 -6.31 11.99 -24.65
C GLY A 13 -5.22 11.69 -23.65
N GLN A 14 -4.19 12.55 -23.59
CA GLN A 14 -3.11 12.41 -22.63
C GLN A 14 -3.72 12.26 -21.24
N ALA A 15 -3.63 11.06 -20.67
CA ALA A 15 -3.99 10.83 -19.29
C ALA A 15 -3.16 11.83 -18.47
N LYS A 16 -3.84 12.74 -17.75
CA LYS A 16 -3.17 13.63 -16.80
C LYS A 16 -2.27 12.73 -15.96
N ARG A 17 -0.95 12.96 -16.02
CA ARG A 17 0.03 12.30 -15.14
C ARG A 17 -0.35 12.65 -13.70
N ASN A 18 -1.25 11.87 -13.11
CA ASN A 18 -1.72 12.08 -11.76
C ASN A 18 -0.54 11.74 -10.86
N LYS A 19 0.10 12.78 -10.33
CA LYS A 19 1.19 12.66 -9.38
C LYS A 19 0.70 11.86 -8.17
N ILE A 20 1.37 10.74 -7.89
CA ILE A 20 1.06 9.89 -6.73
C ILE A 20 1.16 10.73 -5.46
N ARG A 21 0.11 10.67 -4.65
CA ARG A 21 0.01 11.39 -3.37
C ARG A 21 0.42 10.45 -2.24
N TYR A 22 1.22 10.98 -1.32
CA TYR A 22 1.68 10.24 -0.15
C TYR A 22 1.13 10.93 1.10
N PRO A 23 0.19 10.30 1.83
CA PRO A 23 -0.22 10.82 3.13
C PRO A 23 0.95 10.74 4.11
N ASP A 24 0.91 11.58 5.15
CA ASP A 24 1.65 11.28 6.36
C ASP A 24 1.00 10.06 7.00
N PHE A 25 1.62 8.91 6.78
CA PHE A 25 1.08 7.63 7.23
C PHE A 25 0.93 7.55 8.74
N GLN A 26 1.68 8.35 9.53
CA GLN A 26 1.74 8.26 10.99
C GLN A 26 1.55 6.82 11.48
N ALA A 27 2.29 5.86 10.89
CA ALA A 27 1.96 4.44 10.95
C ALA A 27 1.92 3.90 12.39
N ILE A 28 2.69 4.50 13.29
CA ILE A 28 2.66 4.24 14.74
C ILE A 28 1.32 4.65 15.34
N ARG A 29 0.82 5.85 15.01
CA ARG A 29 -0.48 6.33 15.46
C ARG A 29 -1.60 5.44 14.92
N ILE A 30 -1.49 4.98 13.68
CA ILE A 30 -2.43 4.01 13.10
C ILE A 30 -2.37 2.69 13.87
N ASN A 31 -1.17 2.13 14.09
CA ASN A 31 -1.00 0.88 14.84
C ASN A 31 -1.60 0.99 16.26
N ARG A 32 -1.31 2.08 16.98
CA ARG A 32 -1.89 2.35 18.31
C ARG A 32 -3.41 2.29 18.29
N LYS A 33 -4.03 2.97 17.32
CA LYS A 33 -5.49 2.98 17.19
C LYS A 33 -6.04 1.58 16.89
N VAL A 34 -5.44 0.83 15.96
CA VAL A 34 -5.96 -0.50 15.61
C VAL A 34 -5.73 -1.55 16.71
N VAL A 35 -4.63 -1.43 17.47
CA VAL A 35 -4.34 -2.30 18.61
C VAL A 35 -5.31 -2.00 19.76
N ALA A 36 -5.49 -0.73 20.12
CA ALA A 36 -6.40 -0.30 21.19
C ALA A 36 -7.85 -0.76 20.98
N LEU A 37 -8.28 -0.95 19.73
CA LEU A 37 -9.62 -1.46 19.41
C LEU A 37 -9.81 -2.96 19.69
N THR A 38 -8.75 -3.69 20.03
CA THR A 38 -8.76 -5.17 19.95
C THR A 38 -7.90 -5.89 20.98
N SER A 39 -7.03 -5.18 21.70
CA SER A 39 -6.03 -5.77 22.59
C SER A 39 -5.58 -4.73 23.63
N ASN A 40 -4.84 -5.18 24.63
CA ASN A 40 -4.28 -4.30 25.67
C ASN A 40 -3.18 -3.39 25.11
N ASP A 41 -2.92 -2.28 25.80
CA ASP A 41 -1.88 -1.31 25.43
C ASP A 41 -0.49 -1.97 25.32
N HIS A 42 0.25 -1.61 24.26
CA HIS A 42 1.58 -2.14 24.01
C HIS A 42 2.62 -1.01 23.95
N ILE A 43 3.81 -1.32 24.47
CA ILE A 43 4.95 -0.41 24.52
C ILE A 43 5.64 -0.39 23.15
N TYR A 44 5.87 0.80 22.62
CA TYR A 44 6.60 1.02 21.37
C TYR A 44 8.06 1.35 21.65
N THR A 45 8.97 0.77 20.87
CA THR A 45 10.38 1.14 20.92
C THR A 45 10.75 2.14 19.82
N ARG A 46 11.87 2.86 20.01
CA ARG A 46 12.44 3.74 18.96
C ARG A 46 12.87 2.95 17.72
N ASP A 47 13.18 1.66 17.87
CA ASP A 47 13.61 0.79 16.77
C ASP A 47 12.45 0.44 15.84
N ASP A 48 11.25 0.19 16.39
CA ASP A 48 10.02 -0.05 15.62
C ASP A 48 9.71 1.14 14.72
N GLU A 49 9.84 2.35 15.28
CA GLU A 49 9.68 3.61 14.56
C GLU A 49 10.70 3.76 13.42
N GLN A 50 11.96 3.41 13.66
CA GLN A 50 12.98 3.52 12.62
C GLN A 50 12.73 2.52 11.49
N ARG A 51 12.35 1.28 11.80
CA ARG A 51 12.06 0.23 10.80
C ARG A 51 10.89 0.63 9.90
N ILE A 52 9.78 1.08 10.48
CA ILE A 52 8.61 1.49 9.69
C ILE A 52 8.91 2.74 8.84
N ARG A 53 9.64 3.73 9.37
CA ARG A 53 10.05 4.93 8.61
C ARG A 53 10.92 4.57 7.41
N ARG A 54 11.85 3.63 7.57
CA ARG A 54 12.68 3.13 6.46
C ARG A 54 11.82 2.46 5.40
N LEU A 55 10.87 1.59 5.78
CA LEU A 55 9.95 0.96 4.84
C LEU A 55 9.17 2.01 4.03
N LEU A 56 8.54 2.97 4.71
CA LEU A 56 7.71 4.00 4.05
C LEU A 56 8.54 4.89 3.11
N SER A 57 9.77 5.24 3.52
CA SER A 57 10.72 5.98 2.68
C SER A 57 11.09 5.19 1.43
N ASN A 58 11.33 3.89 1.57
CA ASN A 58 11.64 3.01 0.44
C ASN A 58 10.47 2.92 -0.54
N VAL A 59 9.24 2.71 -0.06
CA VAL A 59 8.03 2.68 -0.92
C VAL A 59 7.89 3.98 -1.72
N ARG A 60 8.15 5.13 -1.09
CA ARG A 60 8.09 6.43 -1.75
C ARG A 60 9.14 6.58 -2.86
N LYS A 61 10.37 6.10 -2.64
CA LYS A 61 11.50 6.22 -3.57
C LYS A 61 11.41 5.28 -4.77
N ILE A 62 10.69 4.15 -4.66
CA ILE A 62 10.53 3.20 -5.77
C ILE A 62 9.96 3.92 -6.99
N ALA A 63 10.66 3.84 -8.12
CA ALA A 63 10.23 4.34 -9.41
C ALA A 63 10.45 3.23 -10.43
N ASN A 64 9.38 2.78 -11.07
CA ASN A 64 9.40 1.59 -11.91
C ASN A 64 9.05 1.89 -13.38
N ASN A 65 9.01 3.16 -13.77
CA ASN A 65 8.58 3.59 -15.11
C ASN A 65 7.20 3.01 -15.52
N GLU A 66 6.29 2.95 -14.57
CA GLU A 66 4.93 2.39 -14.70
C GLU A 66 3.90 3.48 -14.95
N GLU A 67 2.74 3.09 -15.49
CA GLU A 67 1.56 3.96 -15.52
C GLU A 67 1.10 4.28 -14.07
N PRO A 68 0.46 5.44 -13.83
CA PRO A 68 0.14 5.88 -12.46
C PRO A 68 -0.68 4.86 -11.65
N LEU A 69 -1.64 4.19 -12.29
CA LEU A 69 -2.46 3.16 -11.64
C LEU A 69 -1.62 1.95 -11.20
N GLU A 70 -0.80 1.42 -12.11
CA GLU A 70 0.09 0.29 -11.82
C GLU A 70 1.04 0.62 -10.69
N SER A 71 1.61 1.85 -10.70
CA SER A 71 2.49 2.31 -9.64
C SER A 71 1.79 2.40 -8.28
N ILE A 72 0.52 2.83 -8.25
CA ILE A 72 -0.28 2.84 -7.02
C ILE A 72 -0.53 1.42 -6.52
N ILE A 73 -0.89 0.49 -7.41
CA ILE A 73 -1.11 -0.92 -7.05
C ILE A 73 0.18 -1.53 -6.49
N HIS A 74 1.30 -1.38 -7.18
CA HIS A 74 2.58 -1.91 -6.72
C HIS A 74 3.05 -1.33 -5.39
N LYS A 75 2.90 -0.01 -5.19
CA LYS A 75 3.24 0.63 -3.91
C LYS A 75 2.32 0.16 -2.79
N THR A 76 1.03 -0.02 -3.07
CA THR A 76 0.06 -0.57 -2.12
C THR A 76 0.46 -1.99 -1.71
N SER A 77 0.77 -2.86 -2.67
CA SER A 77 1.27 -4.21 -2.40
C SER A 77 2.52 -4.17 -1.54
N ARG A 78 3.49 -3.29 -1.85
CA ARG A 78 4.72 -3.18 -1.06
C ARG A 78 4.47 -2.74 0.39
N LEU A 79 3.49 -1.85 0.62
CA LEU A 79 3.06 -1.48 1.97
C LEU A 79 2.45 -2.67 2.70
N ILE A 80 1.54 -3.42 2.06
CA ILE A 80 0.90 -4.58 2.66
C ILE A 80 1.93 -5.64 3.03
N PHE A 81 2.72 -6.11 2.08
CA PHE A 81 3.72 -7.15 2.31
C PHE A 81 4.81 -6.70 3.29
N GLY A 82 5.29 -5.46 3.17
CA GLY A 82 6.32 -4.92 4.04
C GLY A 82 5.88 -4.82 5.49
N ILE A 83 4.67 -4.30 5.75
CA ILE A 83 4.18 -4.11 7.12
C ILE A 83 3.67 -5.44 7.72
N ALA A 84 2.91 -6.23 6.95
CA ALA A 84 2.35 -7.48 7.46
C ALA A 84 3.42 -8.55 7.71
N GLY A 85 4.42 -8.65 6.83
CA GLY A 85 5.52 -9.62 6.93
C GLY A 85 6.70 -9.14 7.78
N GLY A 86 6.97 -7.83 7.83
CA GLY A 86 8.18 -7.29 8.44
C GLY A 86 8.23 -7.26 9.97
N GLN A 87 7.17 -7.72 10.66
CA GLN A 87 7.05 -7.77 12.13
C GLN A 87 7.55 -6.47 12.79
N HIS A 88 7.11 -5.32 12.25
CA HIS A 88 7.57 -4.00 12.69
C HIS A 88 7.00 -3.58 14.04
N PHE A 89 5.94 -4.25 14.49
CA PHE A 89 5.29 -4.04 15.77
C PHE A 89 5.18 -5.36 16.50
N HIS A 90 5.06 -5.31 17.82
CA HIS A 90 4.76 -6.50 18.64
C HIS A 90 3.40 -7.11 18.27
N GLU A 91 2.39 -6.26 18.03
CA GLU A 91 1.05 -6.66 17.64
C GLU A 91 0.46 -5.68 16.61
N GLY A 92 -0.52 -6.16 15.85
CA GLY A 92 -1.31 -5.36 14.94
C GLY A 92 -0.71 -5.21 13.56
N ASN A 93 0.40 -5.87 13.23
CA ASN A 93 1.10 -5.75 11.94
C ASN A 93 0.15 -5.85 10.73
N LYS A 94 -0.66 -6.91 10.66
CA LYS A 94 -1.63 -7.13 9.56
C LYS A 94 -2.69 -6.02 9.47
N ARG A 95 -3.20 -5.56 10.62
CA ARG A 95 -4.23 -4.52 10.70
C ARG A 95 -3.67 -3.15 10.33
N THR A 96 -2.45 -2.84 10.79
CA THR A 96 -1.72 -1.64 10.37
C THR A 96 -1.43 -1.67 8.88
N ALA A 97 -1.03 -2.82 8.33
CA ALA A 97 -0.78 -2.97 6.91
C ALA A 97 -2.01 -2.62 6.06
N LEU A 98 -3.18 -3.18 6.42
CA LEU A 98 -4.45 -2.87 5.76
C LEU A 98 -4.84 -1.41 5.91
N ALA A 99 -4.76 -0.83 7.12
CA ALA A 99 -5.13 0.56 7.37
C ALA A 99 -4.22 1.56 6.64
N VAL A 100 -2.90 1.30 6.62
CA VAL A 100 -1.93 2.13 5.88
C VAL A 100 -2.14 2.03 4.37
N ALA A 101 -2.39 0.82 3.85
CA ALA A 101 -2.69 0.60 2.44
C ALA A 101 -4.00 1.27 2.01
N GLU A 102 -5.06 1.14 2.81
CA GLU A 102 -6.33 1.81 2.56
C GLU A 102 -6.18 3.34 2.55
N LEU A 103 -5.44 3.90 3.50
CA LEU A 103 -5.17 5.34 3.55
C LEU A 103 -4.39 5.81 2.31
N PHE A 104 -3.39 5.04 1.86
CA PHE A 104 -2.66 5.34 0.63
C PHE A 104 -3.58 5.36 -0.59
N LEU A 105 -4.42 4.33 -0.74
CA LEU A 105 -5.37 4.24 -1.85
C LEU A 105 -6.36 5.40 -1.83
N LYS A 106 -6.96 5.71 -0.67
CA LYS A 106 -7.91 6.82 -0.50
C LYS A 106 -7.30 8.16 -0.90
N PHE A 107 -6.05 8.42 -0.51
CA PHE A 107 -5.34 9.64 -0.91
C PHE A 107 -5.08 9.74 -2.42
N ASN A 108 -5.10 8.62 -3.13
CA ASN A 108 -4.93 8.55 -4.57
C ASN A 108 -6.26 8.36 -5.32
N GLY A 109 -7.41 8.43 -4.64
CA GLY A 109 -8.74 8.34 -5.26
C GLY A 109 -9.27 6.91 -5.44
N TYR A 110 -8.68 5.93 -4.75
CA TYR A 110 -9.06 4.52 -4.81
C TYR A 110 -9.53 4.01 -3.46
N THR A 111 -10.25 2.88 -3.47
CA THR A 111 -10.74 2.20 -2.27
C THR A 111 -10.36 0.73 -2.29
N MET A 112 -10.30 0.11 -1.11
CA MET A 112 -10.04 -1.31 -0.94
C MET A 112 -11.24 -1.98 -0.29
N SER A 113 -11.68 -3.12 -0.82
CA SER A 113 -12.79 -3.89 -0.23
C SER A 113 -12.27 -4.75 0.92
N MET A 114 -12.48 -4.32 2.17
CA MET A 114 -12.06 -5.06 3.36
C MET A 114 -12.85 -6.36 3.59
N ASN A 115 -14.00 -6.50 2.92
CA ASN A 115 -14.84 -7.71 2.98
C ASN A 115 -14.41 -8.78 1.97
N ASP A 116 -13.42 -8.47 1.12
CA ASP A 116 -12.89 -9.43 0.16
C ASP A 116 -12.03 -10.49 0.87
N LYS A 117 -12.51 -11.74 0.86
CA LYS A 117 -11.81 -12.88 1.44
C LYS A 117 -10.45 -13.13 0.77
N ALA A 118 -10.32 -12.87 -0.53
CA ALA A 118 -9.07 -13.07 -1.24
C ALA A 118 -8.00 -12.08 -0.75
N LEU A 119 -8.38 -10.82 -0.50
CA LEU A 119 -7.51 -9.83 0.11
C LEU A 119 -7.03 -10.27 1.49
N LEU A 120 -7.95 -10.72 2.35
CA LEU A 120 -7.61 -11.19 3.70
C LEU A 120 -6.66 -12.38 3.68
N ASP A 121 -6.89 -13.34 2.78
CA ASP A 121 -6.00 -14.50 2.58
C ASP A 121 -4.60 -14.07 2.11
N VAL A 122 -4.51 -13.13 1.16
CA VAL A 122 -3.23 -12.57 0.72
C VAL A 122 -2.47 -11.91 1.87
N VAL A 123 -3.13 -11.07 2.68
CA VAL A 123 -2.49 -10.41 3.83
C VAL A 123 -2.05 -11.42 4.88
N TYR A 124 -2.85 -12.47 5.12
CA TYR A 124 -2.50 -13.54 6.04
C TYR A 124 -1.26 -14.30 5.56
N LYS A 125 -1.22 -14.72 4.29
CA LYS A 125 -0.07 -15.40 3.68
C LYS A 125 1.18 -14.52 3.61
N ALA A 126 1.02 -13.23 3.34
CA ALA A 126 2.11 -12.25 3.36
C ALA A 126 2.81 -12.21 4.72
N SER A 127 2.06 -12.38 5.82
CA SER A 127 2.62 -12.40 7.17
C SER A 127 3.39 -13.68 7.51
N ILE A 128 3.07 -14.80 6.85
CA ILE A 128 3.77 -16.08 6.99
C ILE A 128 5.04 -16.08 6.13
N GLY A 129 4.97 -15.54 4.91
CA GLY A 129 6.03 -15.63 3.92
C GLY A 129 7.39 -15.12 4.39
N GLN A 130 7.44 -14.06 5.22
CA GLN A 130 8.72 -13.58 5.79
C GLN A 130 9.19 -14.34 7.04
N ALA A 131 8.33 -15.09 7.73
CA ALA A 131 8.74 -15.91 8.87
C ALA A 131 9.57 -17.13 8.45
N CYS A 132 9.42 -17.58 7.19
CA CYS A 132 10.16 -18.71 6.62
C CYS A 132 11.52 -18.33 5.97
N PHE A 133 11.84 -17.05 5.80
CA PHE A 133 13.15 -16.60 5.32
C PHE A 133 13.92 -15.97 6.48
N LYS A 134 14.53 -16.81 7.31
CA LYS A 134 15.60 -16.43 8.24
C LYS A 134 16.79 -17.33 8.02
#